data_AF-A0A4V2YFU8-F1
#
_entry.id   AF-A0A4V2YFU8-F1
#
_cell.length_a   1.000
_cell.length_b   1.000
_cell.length_c   1.000
_cell.angle_alpha   90.00
_cell.angle_beta   90.00
_cell.angle_gamma   90.00
#
_symmetry.space_group_name_H-M   'P 1'
#
loop_
_entity.id
_entity.type
_entity.pdbx_description
1 polymer ?
#
loop_
_entity_poly.entity_id
_entity_poly.type
_entity_poly.pdbx_seq_one_letter_code
_entity_poly.pdbx_strand_id
1 'polypeptide(L)'
;MLRRVVGAEVEIAQLEHSPLLTRSYASWLLGRSGVVVAEIRDRSVAVVQLAEDGFEFPAGARRRSLAWADLNVRRVPTESPSPLRPYRAGTSGSGSSLVQHAVEADDDVALCAELVRPVIVGDWHVPFVATLACACSECRRLAATAEPSGSLEVESP
;
A
#
# COMPACT_ATOMS: atom_id res chain seq x y z
N MET A 1 16.75 -3.99 -15.08
CA MET A 1 16.00 -2.93 -14.36
C MET A 1 14.53 -3.30 -14.34
N LEU A 2 14.02 -3.79 -13.21
CA LEU A 2 12.59 -4.14 -13.09
C LEU A 2 11.80 -2.88 -12.75
N ARG A 3 10.99 -2.43 -13.71
CA ARG A 3 10.13 -1.24 -13.58
C ARG A 3 9.14 -1.48 -12.44
N ARG A 4 9.08 -0.57 -11.47
CA ARG A 4 8.10 -0.62 -10.37
C ARG A 4 6.69 -0.55 -11.00
N VAL A 5 5.84 -1.53 -10.68
CA VAL A 5 4.49 -1.70 -11.27
C VAL A 5 3.37 -1.26 -10.32
N VAL A 6 3.71 -0.73 -9.14
CA VAL A 6 2.76 0.00 -8.30
C VAL A 6 2.24 1.21 -9.08
N GLY A 7 0.92 1.38 -9.10
CA GLY A 7 0.19 2.33 -9.92
C GLY A 7 -0.23 1.78 -11.29
N ALA A 8 0.18 0.55 -11.66
CA ALA A 8 -0.28 -0.07 -12.91
C ALA A 8 -1.78 -0.32 -12.89
N GLU A 9 -2.44 0.05 -13.98
CA GLU A 9 -3.81 -0.37 -14.27
C GLU A 9 -3.77 -1.80 -14.79
N VAL A 10 -4.53 -2.66 -14.13
CA VAL A 10 -4.59 -4.10 -14.42
C VAL A 10 -6.03 -4.53 -14.60
N GLU A 11 -6.21 -5.60 -15.36
CA GLU A 11 -7.44 -6.36 -15.45
C GLU A 11 -7.22 -7.76 -14.88
N ILE A 12 -8.23 -8.28 -14.17
CA ILE A 12 -8.22 -9.62 -13.62
C ILE A 12 -8.63 -10.61 -14.72
N ALA A 13 -7.64 -11.25 -15.34
CA ALA A 13 -7.85 -12.11 -16.50
C ALA A 13 -8.29 -13.52 -16.10
N GLN A 14 -7.74 -14.02 -15.00
CA GLN A 14 -8.01 -15.33 -14.42
C GLN A 14 -7.77 -15.27 -12.91
N LEU A 15 -7.90 -16.39 -12.19
CA LEU A 15 -7.68 -16.44 -10.75
C LEU A 15 -7.05 -17.75 -10.27
N GLU A 16 -6.53 -18.58 -11.19
CA GLU A 16 -6.09 -19.93 -10.87
C GLU A 16 -4.97 -19.96 -9.82
N HIS A 17 -4.09 -18.96 -9.85
CA HIS A 17 -2.91 -18.86 -9.00
C HIS A 17 -3.14 -17.97 -7.76
N SER A 18 -4.27 -17.27 -7.70
CA SER A 18 -4.61 -16.35 -6.62
C SER A 18 -5.00 -17.07 -5.33
N PRO A 19 -4.91 -16.41 -4.15
CA PRO A 19 -5.31 -17.00 -2.87
C PRO A 19 -6.75 -17.55 -2.91
N LEU A 20 -6.99 -18.67 -2.21
CA LEU A 20 -8.28 -19.36 -2.20
C LEU A 20 -9.46 -18.41 -1.92
N LEU A 21 -9.31 -17.51 -0.96
CA LEU A 21 -10.33 -16.53 -0.59
C LEU A 21 -10.64 -15.55 -1.72
N THR A 22 -9.67 -15.22 -2.56
CA THR A 22 -9.90 -14.39 -3.76
C THR A 22 -10.64 -15.21 -4.83
N ARG A 23 -10.25 -16.49 -5.02
CA ARG A 23 -10.87 -17.39 -5.99
C ARG A 23 -12.35 -17.67 -5.73
N SER A 24 -12.79 -17.69 -4.48
CA SER A 24 -14.21 -17.87 -4.13
C SER A 24 -15.11 -16.74 -4.68
N TYR A 25 -14.54 -15.62 -5.10
CA TYR A 25 -15.25 -14.50 -5.72
C TYR A 25 -15.00 -14.38 -7.23
N ALA A 26 -14.60 -15.46 -7.89
CA ALA A 26 -14.17 -15.40 -9.29
C ALA A 26 -15.20 -14.79 -10.25
N SER A 27 -16.45 -15.19 -10.14
CA SER A 27 -17.54 -14.66 -10.97
C SER A 27 -17.72 -13.14 -10.86
N TRP A 28 -17.24 -12.52 -9.78
CA TRP A 28 -17.36 -11.07 -9.56
C TRP A 28 -16.10 -10.30 -9.94
N LEU A 29 -14.95 -10.97 -9.90
CA LEU A 29 -13.65 -10.36 -10.11
C LEU A 29 -13.15 -10.45 -11.54
N LEU A 30 -13.46 -11.53 -12.27
CA LEU A 30 -12.97 -11.72 -13.64
C LEU A 30 -13.45 -10.60 -14.57
N GLY A 31 -12.55 -10.09 -15.41
CA GLY A 31 -12.76 -8.95 -16.31
C GLY A 31 -12.79 -7.58 -15.63
N ARG A 32 -12.73 -7.52 -14.29
CA ARG A 32 -12.70 -6.25 -13.56
C ARG A 32 -11.32 -5.61 -13.65
N SER A 33 -11.32 -4.28 -13.63
CA SER A 33 -10.11 -3.47 -13.62
C SER A 33 -9.82 -2.88 -12.25
N GLY A 34 -8.55 -2.63 -11.99
CA GLY A 34 -8.09 -1.96 -10.77
C GLY A 34 -6.68 -1.42 -10.92
N VAL A 35 -6.18 -0.83 -9.84
CA VAL A 35 -4.84 -0.27 -9.76
C VAL A 35 -4.02 -1.08 -8.76
N VAL A 36 -2.82 -1.49 -9.13
CA VAL A 36 -1.88 -2.14 -8.22
C VAL A 36 -1.41 -1.12 -7.18
N VAL A 37 -1.77 -1.30 -5.92
CA VAL A 37 -1.40 -0.39 -4.82
C VAL A 37 -0.24 -0.90 -3.98
N ALA A 38 0.06 -2.20 -4.05
CA ALA A 38 1.24 -2.79 -3.45
C ALA A 38 1.62 -4.10 -4.16
N GLU A 39 2.84 -4.56 -3.93
CA GLU A 39 3.32 -5.88 -4.27
C GLU A 39 3.82 -6.56 -3.01
N ILE A 40 3.57 -7.86 -2.85
CA ILE A 40 3.99 -8.64 -1.69
C ILE A 40 4.60 -9.98 -2.15
N ARG A 41 5.34 -10.65 -1.24
CA ARG A 41 5.97 -11.97 -1.46
C ARG A 41 6.85 -12.01 -2.70
N ASP A 42 7.94 -11.24 -2.70
CA ASP A 42 8.90 -11.16 -3.80
C ASP A 42 8.27 -10.87 -5.17
N ARG A 43 7.23 -10.03 -5.19
CA ARG A 43 6.47 -9.65 -6.39
C ARG A 43 5.74 -10.81 -7.06
N SER A 44 5.38 -11.85 -6.32
CA SER A 44 4.49 -12.91 -6.84
C SER A 44 3.01 -12.53 -6.70
N VAL A 45 2.68 -11.61 -5.80
CA VAL A 45 1.31 -11.17 -5.52
C VAL A 45 1.20 -9.66 -5.58
N ALA A 46 0.19 -9.18 -6.31
CA ALA A 46 -0.23 -7.80 -6.34
C ALA A 46 -1.41 -7.57 -5.39
N VAL A 47 -1.39 -6.45 -4.67
CA VAL A 47 -2.58 -5.91 -4.00
C VAL A 47 -3.23 -4.93 -4.96
N VAL A 48 -4.42 -5.25 -5.45
CA VAL A 48 -5.16 -4.44 -6.42
C VAL A 48 -6.32 -3.75 -5.73
N GLN A 49 -6.40 -2.44 -5.89
CA GLN A 49 -7.54 -1.60 -5.54
C GLN A 49 -8.49 -1.57 -6.75
N LEU A 50 -9.70 -2.10 -6.59
CA LEU A 50 -10.69 -2.15 -7.68
C LEU A 50 -11.27 -0.75 -7.95
N ALA A 51 -11.55 -0.45 -9.23
CA ALA A 51 -11.94 0.90 -9.68
C ALA A 51 -13.41 1.27 -9.43
N GLU A 52 -14.31 0.30 -9.27
CA GLU A 52 -15.75 0.56 -9.19
C GLU A 52 -16.26 0.73 -7.74
N ASP A 53 -17.09 1.75 -7.55
CA ASP A 53 -17.77 2.07 -6.29
C ASP A 53 -19.05 1.25 -6.03
N GLY A 54 -19.48 0.43 -7.00
CA GLY A 54 -20.80 -0.20 -7.00
C GLY A 54 -20.93 -1.50 -6.20
N PHE A 55 -19.84 -2.03 -5.63
CA PHE A 55 -19.89 -3.34 -4.98
C PHE A 55 -19.10 -3.36 -3.66
N GLU A 56 -19.84 -3.39 -2.56
CA GLU A 56 -19.27 -3.73 -1.26
C GLU A 56 -19.11 -5.24 -1.17
N PHE A 57 -17.86 -5.70 -1.31
CA PHE A 57 -17.51 -7.01 -0.80
C PHE A 57 -17.79 -7.10 0.71
N PRO A 58 -17.85 -8.30 1.30
CA PRO A 58 -17.91 -8.45 2.75
C PRO A 58 -16.88 -7.55 3.44
N ALA A 59 -17.34 -6.77 4.42
CA ALA A 59 -16.57 -5.75 5.15
C ALA A 59 -16.10 -4.52 4.33
N GLY A 60 -16.75 -4.20 3.21
CA GLY A 60 -16.42 -3.01 2.39
C GLY A 60 -15.02 -3.06 1.76
N ALA A 61 -14.43 -4.26 1.69
CA ALA A 61 -13.03 -4.41 1.32
C ALA A 61 -12.83 -4.23 -0.19
N ARG A 62 -12.24 -3.10 -0.60
CA ARG A 62 -11.96 -2.74 -2.01
C ARG A 62 -10.60 -3.20 -2.55
N ARG A 63 -9.77 -3.81 -1.68
CA ARG A 63 -8.43 -4.30 -2.01
C ARG A 63 -8.40 -5.83 -2.04
N ARG A 64 -7.74 -6.40 -3.05
CA ARG A 64 -7.60 -7.86 -3.19
C ARG A 64 -6.16 -8.25 -3.45
N SER A 65 -5.73 -9.33 -2.80
CA SER A 65 -4.47 -9.99 -3.11
C SER A 65 -4.71 -10.93 -4.29
N LEU A 66 -3.98 -10.70 -5.38
CA LEU A 66 -4.08 -11.41 -6.66
C LEU A 66 -2.69 -11.85 -7.08
N ALA A 67 -2.56 -13.06 -7.61
CA ALA A 67 -1.29 -13.49 -8.18
C ALA A 67 -0.99 -12.67 -9.44
N TRP A 68 0.28 -12.31 -9.66
CA TRP A 68 0.64 -11.53 -10.85
C TRP A 68 0.34 -12.26 -12.17
N ALA A 69 0.48 -13.59 -12.18
CA ALA A 69 0.16 -14.44 -13.34
C ALA A 69 -1.34 -14.42 -13.72
N ASP A 70 -2.18 -13.89 -12.85
CA ASP A 70 -3.63 -13.80 -13.04
C ASP A 70 -4.07 -12.43 -13.58
N LEU A 71 -3.13 -11.49 -13.78
CA LEU A 71 -3.39 -10.11 -14.16
C LEU A 71 -2.89 -9.78 -15.56
N ASN A 72 -3.72 -9.05 -16.33
CA ASN A 72 -3.31 -8.39 -17.55
C ASN A 72 -2.98 -6.93 -17.27
N VAL A 73 -1.72 -6.52 -17.48
CA VAL A 73 -1.33 -5.12 -17.35
C VAL A 73 -1.84 -4.33 -18.54
N ARG A 74 -2.79 -3.42 -18.30
CA ARG A 74 -3.36 -2.54 -19.33
C ARG A 74 -2.54 -1.29 -19.53
N ARG A 75 -2.10 -0.68 -18.42
CA ARG A 75 -1.31 0.54 -18.44
C ARG A 75 -0.30 0.51 -17.31
N VAL A 76 0.96 0.78 -17.65
CA VAL A 76 1.99 1.07 -16.65
C VAL A 76 2.06 2.59 -16.50
N PRO A 77 2.02 3.14 -15.27
CA PRO A 77 2.16 4.57 -15.08
C PRO A 77 3.51 5.02 -15.65
N THR A 78 3.46 6.03 -16.52
CA THR A 78 4.66 6.60 -17.15
C THR A 78 5.49 7.38 -16.14
N GLU A 79 4.81 7.93 -15.14
CA GLU A 79 5.40 8.62 -14.01
C GLU A 79 5.53 7.63 -12.86
N SER A 80 6.69 7.61 -12.19
CA SER A 80 6.75 6.97 -10.89
C SER A 80 5.67 7.61 -10.03
N PRO A 81 4.77 6.84 -9.37
CA PRO A 81 3.85 7.44 -8.41
C PRO A 81 4.70 8.33 -7.51
N SER A 82 4.30 9.60 -7.40
CA SER A 82 4.98 10.60 -6.56
C SER A 82 5.39 9.91 -5.28
N PRO A 83 6.69 9.92 -4.92
CA PRO A 83 7.25 9.01 -3.93
C PRO A 83 6.30 9.00 -2.75
N LEU A 84 5.71 7.83 -2.46
CA LEU A 84 4.90 7.62 -1.27
C LEU A 84 5.66 8.33 -0.16
N ARG A 85 5.02 9.30 0.51
CA ARG A 85 5.69 10.06 1.57
C ARG A 85 6.42 9.04 2.44
N PRO A 86 7.69 9.27 2.77
CA PRO A 86 8.62 8.22 3.20
C PRO A 86 8.20 7.49 4.48
N TYR A 87 7.16 7.98 5.14
CA TYR A 87 6.67 7.50 6.41
C TYR A 87 5.89 6.19 6.30
N ARG A 88 6.35 5.22 7.08
CA ARG A 88 5.66 3.97 7.40
C ARG A 88 4.68 4.24 8.54
N ALA A 89 3.68 3.38 8.67
CA ALA A 89 2.73 3.39 9.76
C ALA A 89 3.34 2.68 10.98
N GLY A 90 3.43 3.37 12.10
CA GLY A 90 3.57 2.78 13.42
C GLY A 90 2.24 2.86 14.17
N THR A 91 2.04 2.02 15.18
CA THR A 91 0.88 2.11 16.06
C THR A 91 1.26 2.18 17.53
N SER A 92 0.51 2.96 18.29
CA SER A 92 0.51 2.93 19.74
C SER A 92 -0.91 2.72 20.28
N GLY A 93 -1.02 2.38 21.57
CA GLY A 93 -2.28 2.05 22.23
C GLY A 93 -2.70 0.58 22.08
N SER A 94 -3.92 0.27 22.52
CA SER A 94 -4.47 -1.10 22.52
C SER A 94 -5.97 -1.10 22.28
N GLY A 95 -6.47 -2.07 21.50
CA GLY A 95 -7.91 -2.19 21.25
C GLY A 95 -8.47 -1.01 20.46
N SER A 96 -9.51 -0.38 20.98
CA SER A 96 -10.22 0.72 20.31
C SER A 96 -9.50 2.07 20.32
N SER A 97 -8.42 2.21 21.09
CA SER A 97 -7.61 3.44 21.17
C SER A 97 -6.35 3.39 20.30
N LEU A 98 -6.33 2.54 19.28
CA LEU A 98 -5.17 2.39 18.41
C LEU A 98 -4.96 3.66 17.57
N VAL A 99 -3.81 4.31 17.75
CA VAL A 99 -3.41 5.52 17.02
C VAL A 99 -2.35 5.14 15.99
N GLN A 100 -2.53 5.60 14.75
CA GLN A 100 -1.53 5.46 13.70
C GLN A 100 -0.58 6.66 13.73
N HIS A 101 0.71 6.38 13.72
CA HIS A 101 1.78 7.37 13.70
C HIS A 101 2.61 7.26 12.41
N ALA A 102 3.24 8.37 12.05
CA ALA A 102 4.20 8.44 10.95
C ALA A 102 5.59 8.10 11.48
N VAL A 103 6.27 7.14 10.84
CA VAL A 103 7.57 6.61 11.27
C VAL A 103 8.51 6.59 10.09
N GLU A 104 9.77 6.99 10.29
CA GLU A 104 10.78 6.88 9.23
C GLU A 104 11.12 5.41 8.91
N ALA A 105 11.88 5.20 7.84
CA ALA A 105 12.31 3.86 7.49
C ALA A 105 13.23 3.29 8.58
N ASP A 106 12.89 2.10 9.06
CA ASP A 106 13.69 1.31 10.02
C ASP A 106 13.81 1.93 11.44
N ASP A 107 12.93 2.87 11.78
CA ASP A 107 12.80 3.45 13.11
C ASP A 107 11.62 2.82 13.89
N ASP A 108 11.66 2.90 15.22
CA ASP A 108 10.58 2.55 16.15
C ASP A 108 10.06 3.76 16.94
N VAL A 109 10.57 4.96 16.63
CA VAL A 109 10.10 6.24 17.14
C VAL A 109 9.33 7.00 16.06
N ALA A 110 8.11 7.44 16.39
CA ALA A 110 7.30 8.26 15.50
C ALA A 110 7.83 9.70 15.39
N LEU A 111 7.40 10.44 14.36
CA LEU A 111 7.71 11.87 14.21
C LEU A 111 7.30 12.72 15.42
N CYS A 112 6.25 12.32 16.13
CA CYS A 112 5.82 12.99 17.36
C CYS A 112 6.60 12.54 18.62
N ALA A 113 7.73 11.86 18.45
CA ALA A 113 8.60 11.28 19.48
C ALA A 113 7.95 10.17 20.35
N GLU A 114 6.80 9.64 19.93
CA GLU A 114 6.15 8.50 20.61
C GLU A 114 6.82 7.18 20.19
N LEU A 115 7.01 6.25 21.13
CA LEU A 115 7.42 4.89 20.82
C LEU A 115 6.25 4.12 20.21
N VAL A 116 6.51 3.43 19.10
CA VAL A 116 5.46 2.75 18.34
C VAL A 116 5.87 1.35 17.93
N ARG A 117 4.88 0.53 17.60
CA ARG A 117 5.10 -0.76 16.96
C ARG A 117 4.93 -0.58 15.45
N PRO A 118 5.95 -0.84 14.62
CA PRO A 118 5.80 -0.79 13.17
C PRO A 118 4.67 -1.73 12.70
N VAL A 119 3.83 -1.24 11.79
CA VAL A 119 2.77 -2.06 11.18
C VAL A 119 3.35 -2.77 9.97
N ILE A 120 3.59 -4.07 10.12
CA ILE A 120 4.16 -4.93 9.10
C ILE A 120 3.13 -6.01 8.73
N VAL A 121 2.92 -6.22 7.43
CA VAL A 121 2.05 -7.28 6.89
C VAL A 121 2.88 -8.18 5.98
N GLY A 122 3.33 -9.32 6.51
CA GLY A 122 4.35 -10.15 5.84
C GLY A 122 5.69 -9.43 5.83
N ASP A 123 6.27 -9.20 4.65
CA ASP A 123 7.51 -8.42 4.47
C ASP A 123 7.24 -6.96 4.08
N TRP A 124 5.99 -6.52 4.15
CA TRP A 124 5.57 -5.19 3.70
C TRP A 124 5.34 -4.25 4.87
N HIS A 125 5.97 -3.07 4.81
CA HIS A 125 5.67 -1.96 5.71
C HIS A 125 4.45 -1.20 5.21
N VAL A 126 3.43 -1.10 6.06
CA VAL A 126 2.22 -0.34 5.75
C VAL A 126 2.56 1.15 5.70
N PRO A 127 2.20 1.91 4.66
CA PRO A 127 2.45 3.35 4.62
C PRO A 127 1.58 4.10 5.63
N PHE A 128 2.11 5.21 6.15
CA PHE A 128 1.33 6.14 6.96
C PHE A 128 0.25 6.82 6.09
N VAL A 129 -0.99 6.86 6.59
CA VAL A 129 -2.12 7.46 5.87
C VAL A 129 -2.67 8.61 6.70
N ALA A 130 -2.20 9.82 6.40
CA ALA A 130 -2.51 11.03 7.15
C ALA A 130 -4.01 11.39 7.19
N THR A 131 -4.85 10.78 6.34
CA THR A 131 -6.29 11.02 6.29
C THR A 131 -7.11 10.06 7.15
N LEU A 132 -6.49 9.05 7.78
CA LEU A 132 -7.20 8.13 8.67
C LEU A 132 -7.70 8.86 9.93
N ALA A 133 -8.89 8.49 10.40
CA ALA A 133 -9.48 9.05 11.62
C ALA A 133 -8.61 8.78 12.86
N CYS A 134 -7.89 7.66 12.89
CA CYS A 134 -6.97 7.29 13.96
C CYS A 134 -5.54 7.83 13.78
N ALA A 135 -5.25 8.63 12.74
CA ALA A 135 -3.92 9.17 12.54
C ALA A 135 -3.60 10.26 13.57
N CYS A 136 -2.46 10.13 14.24
CA CYS A 136 -1.91 11.12 15.17
C CYS A 136 -1.84 12.50 14.50
N SER A 137 -2.53 13.48 15.10
CA SER A 137 -2.65 14.84 14.56
C SER A 137 -1.30 15.53 14.40
N GLU A 138 -0.37 15.28 15.31
CA GLU A 138 0.98 15.85 15.25
C GLU A 138 1.81 15.21 14.14
N CYS A 139 1.79 13.88 14.02
CA CYS A 139 2.41 13.18 12.89
C CYS A 139 1.84 13.66 11.54
N ARG A 140 0.52 13.91 11.45
CA ARG A 140 -0.09 14.46 10.23
C ARG A 140 0.48 15.82 9.86
N ARG A 141 0.65 16.71 10.84
CA ARG A 141 1.20 18.05 10.66
C ARG A 141 2.66 17.99 10.22
N LEU A 142 3.49 17.23 10.93
CA LEU A 142 4.92 17.08 10.65
C LEU A 142 5.18 16.42 9.28
N ALA A 143 4.44 15.36 8.96
CA ALA A 143 4.56 14.68 7.67
C ALA A 143 4.14 15.54 6.48
N ALA A 144 3.27 16.55 6.68
CA ALA A 144 2.87 17.49 5.65
C ALA A 144 3.98 18.52 5.35
N THR A 145 4.72 18.94 6.38
CA THR A 145 5.82 19.92 6.29
C THR A 145 7.17 19.31 5.91
N ALA A 146 7.30 17.99 6.04
CA ALA A 146 8.50 17.30 5.58
C ALA A 146 8.61 17.42 4.06
N GLU A 147 9.59 18.21 3.63
CA GLU A 147 10.10 18.17 2.26
C GLU A 147 10.57 16.73 2.02
N PRO A 148 10.28 16.11 0.86
CA PRO A 148 10.86 14.83 0.52
C PRO A 148 12.37 15.04 0.51
N SER A 149 13.08 14.53 1.53
CA SER A 149 14.54 14.63 1.64
C SER A 149 15.15 14.17 0.32
N GLY A 150 15.51 15.15 -0.50
CA GLY A 150 16.00 14.96 -1.84
C GLY A 150 17.22 14.08 -1.78
N SER A 151 17.27 13.14 -2.72
CA SER A 151 18.39 12.27 -3.00
C SER A 151 19.72 12.97 -2.74
N LEU A 152 20.49 12.48 -1.75
CA LEU A 152 21.92 12.78 -1.69
C LEU A 152 22.50 12.35 -3.03
N GLU A 153 22.85 13.33 -3.85
CA GLU A 153 23.63 13.12 -5.07
C GLU A 153 24.92 12.44 -4.63
N VAL A 154 25.04 11.14 -4.95
CA VAL A 154 26.31 10.44 -4.84
C VAL A 154 27.18 10.99 -5.97
N GLU A 155 27.94 12.04 -5.68
CA GLU A 155 29.08 12.42 -6.50
C GLU A 155 30.00 11.19 -6.56
N SER A 156 30.00 10.55 -7.73
CA SER A 156 30.96 9.51 -8.06
C SER A 156 32.27 10.19 -8.49
N PRO A 157 33.43 9.65 -8.07
CA PRO A 157 34.75 10.30 -8.23
C PRO A 157 35.20 10.45 -9.67
#